data_AF-A0ABC9XCP6-F1
#
_entry.id   AF-A0ABC9XCP6-F1
#
_cell.length_a   1.000
_cell.length_b   1.000
_cell.length_c   1.000
_cell.angle_alpha   90.00
_cell.angle_beta   90.00
_cell.angle_gamma   90.00
#
_symmetry.space_group_name_H-M   'P 1'
#
loop_
_entity.id
_entity.type
_entity.pdbx_description
1 polymer ?
#
loop_
_entity_poly.entity_id
_entity_poly.type
_entity_poly.pdbx_seq_one_letter_code
_entity_poly.pdbx_strand_id
1 'polypeptide(L)'
;MGRGNPKHKYRLGRERIESSPEEKDLGVLVDENLNMTRQCALAAQKANHILGCIKRSVTSRSREEILPLYSALVRPHLEYCIQLWGPQYRKDMELLERVQRRAMKMIQGLEHPCYEDRLRELGLFSLEKRKLQEDLKAAFQSLKGPTGKLERDCLQGHGVIGQGRMALS
;
A
#
# COMPACT_ATOMS: atom_id res chain seq x y z
N MET A 1 4.52 -20.04 -17.89
CA MET A 1 5.11 -20.36 -16.58
C MET A 1 4.50 -21.65 -16.03
N GLY A 2 5.21 -22.40 -15.19
CA GLY A 2 4.80 -23.71 -14.65
C GLY A 2 5.80 -24.82 -15.00
N ARG A 3 6.02 -25.79 -14.09
CA ARG A 3 7.03 -26.86 -14.23
C ARG A 3 6.92 -27.67 -15.53
N GLY A 4 5.74 -27.73 -16.14
CA GLY A 4 5.46 -28.43 -17.39
C GLY A 4 5.27 -27.52 -18.60
N ASN A 5 5.69 -26.25 -18.56
CA ASN A 5 5.47 -25.33 -19.67
C ASN A 5 6.27 -25.76 -20.91
N PRO A 6 5.63 -26.16 -22.03
CA PRO A 6 6.32 -26.61 -23.25
C PRO A 6 7.02 -25.48 -24.03
N LYS A 7 6.99 -24.23 -23.52
CA LYS A 7 7.60 -23.05 -24.15
C LYS A 7 7.15 -22.85 -25.60
N HIS A 8 5.84 -22.98 -25.84
CA HIS A 8 5.26 -22.70 -27.14
C HIS A 8 5.61 -21.28 -27.61
N LYS A 9 5.84 -21.15 -28.91
CA LYS A 9 6.13 -19.86 -29.55
C LYS A 9 4.81 -19.18 -29.91
N TYR A 10 4.46 -18.14 -29.17
CA TYR A 10 3.23 -17.38 -29.40
C TYR A 10 3.47 -16.23 -30.39
N ARG A 11 2.41 -15.84 -31.11
CA ARG A 11 2.41 -14.66 -31.99
C ARG A 11 1.21 -13.77 -31.66
N LEU A 12 1.43 -12.47 -31.68
CA LEU A 12 0.37 -11.47 -31.66
C LEU A 12 0.28 -10.88 -33.07
N GLY A 13 -0.77 -11.25 -33.82
CA GLY A 13 -0.86 -10.92 -35.24
C GLY A 13 0.30 -11.54 -36.05
N ARG A 14 1.11 -10.71 -36.71
CA ARG A 14 2.29 -11.15 -37.48
C ARG A 14 3.58 -11.20 -36.65
N GLU A 15 3.57 -10.64 -35.45
CA GLU A 15 4.75 -10.47 -34.60
C GLU A 15 4.92 -11.64 -33.62
N ARG A 16 6.15 -12.06 -33.38
CA ARG A 16 6.45 -13.10 -32.39
C ARG A 16 6.57 -12.47 -31.02
N ILE A 17 5.93 -13.07 -30.03
CA ILE A 17 6.06 -12.64 -28.64
C ILE A 17 7.36 -13.23 -28.11
N GLU A 18 8.29 -12.37 -27.70
CA GLU A 18 9.53 -12.78 -27.07
C GLU A 18 9.31 -13.10 -25.59
N SER A 19 10.06 -14.07 -25.08
CA SER A 19 10.07 -14.37 -23.65
C SER A 19 10.97 -13.38 -22.93
N SER A 20 10.43 -12.69 -21.92
CA SER A 20 11.21 -11.87 -20.98
C SER A 20 11.36 -12.59 -19.63
N PRO A 21 12.52 -12.49 -18.95
CA PRO A 21 12.66 -12.99 -17.58
C PRO A 21 11.84 -12.17 -16.57
N GLU A 22 11.48 -10.93 -16.92
CA GLU A 22 10.69 -10.02 -16.08
C GLU A 22 9.74 -9.20 -16.93
N GLU A 23 8.48 -9.11 -16.49
CA GLU A 23 7.46 -8.33 -17.17
C GLU A 23 6.82 -7.35 -16.20
N LYS A 24 6.58 -6.12 -16.67
CA LYS A 24 5.94 -5.10 -15.84
C LYS A 24 4.57 -4.80 -16.40
N ASP A 25 3.54 -5.21 -15.66
CA ASP A 25 2.15 -5.00 -16.04
C ASP A 25 1.42 -4.16 -14.98
N LEU A 26 0.70 -3.12 -15.43
CA LEU A 26 -0.06 -2.19 -14.57
C LEU A 26 0.70 -1.66 -13.35
N GLY A 27 2.03 -1.53 -13.46
CA GLY A 27 2.90 -1.05 -12.40
C GLY A 27 3.49 -2.12 -11.46
N VAL A 28 3.15 -3.40 -11.67
CA VAL A 28 3.65 -4.55 -10.92
C VAL A 28 4.66 -5.32 -11.77
N LEU A 29 5.85 -5.55 -11.22
CA LEU A 29 6.87 -6.40 -11.83
C LEU A 29 6.64 -7.86 -11.43
N VAL A 30 6.63 -8.76 -12.42
CA VAL A 30 6.50 -10.20 -12.24
C VAL A 30 7.71 -10.87 -12.89
N ASP A 31 8.45 -11.66 -12.11
CA ASP A 31 9.58 -12.45 -12.62
C ASP A 31 9.14 -13.86 -13.06
N GLU A 32 9.99 -14.54 -13.83
CA GLU A 32 9.76 -15.90 -14.35
C GLU A 32 9.51 -16.98 -13.28
N ASN A 33 9.84 -16.71 -12.01
CA ASN A 33 9.65 -17.61 -10.87
C ASN A 33 8.45 -17.21 -10.01
N LEU A 34 7.72 -16.15 -10.39
CA LEU A 34 6.66 -15.52 -9.61
C LEU A 34 7.12 -15.06 -8.22
N ASN A 35 8.41 -14.75 -8.09
CA ASN A 35 8.98 -14.22 -6.86
C ASN A 35 8.79 -12.70 -6.81
N MET A 36 8.17 -12.23 -5.74
CA MET A 36 7.81 -10.81 -5.59
C MET A 36 8.89 -9.99 -4.88
N THR A 37 10.04 -10.59 -4.54
CA THR A 37 11.16 -9.90 -3.84
C THR A 37 11.58 -8.63 -4.60
N ARG A 38 11.74 -8.72 -5.93
CA ARG A 38 12.19 -7.58 -6.75
C ARG A 38 11.13 -6.47 -6.79
N GLN A 39 9.86 -6.84 -6.90
CA GLN A 39 8.75 -5.88 -6.81
C GLN A 39 8.72 -5.19 -5.44
N CYS A 40 8.92 -5.92 -4.34
CA CYS A 40 9.00 -5.34 -3.00
C CYS A 40 10.14 -4.33 -2.88
N ALA A 41 11.31 -4.65 -3.43
CA ALA A 41 12.46 -3.74 -3.45
C ALA A 41 12.16 -2.46 -4.24
N LEU A 42 11.54 -2.56 -5.40
CA LEU A 42 11.15 -1.41 -6.22
C LEU A 42 10.09 -0.54 -5.53
N ALA A 43 9.10 -1.17 -4.89
CA ALA A 43 8.08 -0.47 -4.11
C ALA A 43 8.72 0.30 -2.94
N ALA A 44 9.57 -0.36 -2.17
CA ALA A 44 10.30 0.27 -1.06
C ALA A 44 11.21 1.41 -1.53
N GLN A 45 11.89 1.26 -2.67
CA GLN A 45 12.75 2.29 -3.23
C GLN A 45 11.95 3.55 -3.61
N LYS A 46 10.85 3.40 -4.35
CA LYS A 46 9.96 4.51 -4.72
C LYS A 46 9.39 5.21 -3.48
N ALA A 47 8.88 4.42 -2.53
CA ALA A 47 8.32 4.94 -1.30
C ALA A 47 9.36 5.71 -0.46
N ASN A 48 10.59 5.20 -0.37
CA ASN A 48 11.70 5.90 0.30
C ASN A 48 12.12 7.19 -0.42
N HIS A 49 12.10 7.20 -1.75
CA HIS A 49 12.40 8.41 -2.53
C HIS A 49 11.40 9.53 -2.21
N ILE A 50 10.10 9.21 -2.26
CA ILE A 50 9.01 10.13 -1.92
C ILE A 50 9.13 10.58 -0.47
N LEU A 51 9.39 9.65 0.46
CA LEU A 51 9.59 9.98 1.87
C LEU A 51 10.79 10.92 2.07
N GLY A 52 11.86 10.74 1.29
CA GLY A 52 13.00 11.64 1.27
C GLY A 52 12.67 13.03 0.71
N CYS A 53 11.74 13.13 -0.24
CA CYS A 53 11.20 14.41 -0.70
C CYS A 53 10.38 15.09 0.39
N ILE A 54 9.42 14.40 1.01
CA ILE A 54 8.63 14.91 2.15
C ILE A 54 9.54 15.43 3.26
N LYS A 55 10.57 14.65 3.61
CA LYS A 55 11.54 15.04 4.63
C LYS A 55 12.24 16.36 4.30
N ARG A 56 12.54 16.64 3.03
CA ARG A 56 13.25 17.85 2.61
C ARG A 56 12.32 19.05 2.40
N SER A 57 11.09 18.82 1.93
CA SER A 57 10.17 19.89 1.55
C SER A 57 9.30 20.39 2.69
N VAL A 58 8.98 19.52 3.66
CA VAL A 58 8.16 19.90 4.82
C VAL A 58 9.09 20.30 5.96
N THR A 59 8.98 21.53 6.42
CA THR A 59 9.76 22.08 7.54
C THR A 59 9.22 21.61 8.88
N SER A 60 7.89 21.68 9.02
CA SER A 60 7.16 21.16 10.16
C SER A 60 7.24 19.62 10.24
N ARG A 61 7.27 19.12 11.47
CA ARG A 61 7.31 17.70 11.80
C ARG A 61 6.07 17.27 12.58
N SER A 62 5.00 18.05 12.47
CA SER A 62 3.73 17.75 13.14
C SER A 62 3.12 16.46 12.60
N ARG A 63 2.33 15.80 13.44
CA ARG A 63 1.56 14.60 13.05
C ARG A 63 0.58 14.95 11.92
N GLU A 64 -0.03 16.12 12.03
CA GLU A 64 -1.11 16.65 11.19
C GLU A 64 -0.64 16.88 9.75
N GLU A 65 0.65 17.10 9.53
CA GLU A 65 1.23 17.28 8.19
C GLU A 65 1.86 16.00 7.64
N ILE A 66 2.64 15.29 8.46
CA ILE A 66 3.38 14.13 7.99
C ILE A 66 2.44 12.94 7.72
N LEU A 67 1.41 12.72 8.55
CA LEU A 67 0.50 11.59 8.37
C LEU A 67 -0.32 11.66 7.07
N PRO A 68 -0.95 12.79 6.70
CA PRO A 68 -1.66 12.88 5.43
C PRO A 68 -0.72 12.67 4.24
N LEU A 69 0.49 13.24 4.26
CA LEU A 69 1.45 13.08 3.18
C LEU A 69 1.94 11.64 3.05
N TYR A 70 2.23 10.97 4.17
CA TYR A 70 2.55 9.55 4.16
C TYR A 70 1.41 8.73 3.57
N SER A 71 0.18 8.97 4.02
CA SER A 71 -1.01 8.22 3.60
C SER A 71 -1.34 8.42 2.12
N ALA A 72 -1.17 9.63 1.60
CA ALA A 72 -1.51 9.99 0.23
C ALA A 72 -0.40 9.65 -0.78
N LEU A 73 0.88 9.79 -0.40
CA LEU A 73 1.99 9.72 -1.35
C LEU A 73 2.87 8.48 -1.17
N VAL A 74 3.05 7.99 0.05
CA VAL A 74 3.98 6.88 0.33
C VAL A 74 3.24 5.55 0.38
N ARG A 75 2.15 5.51 1.16
CA ARG A 75 1.37 4.30 1.44
C ARG A 75 0.82 3.61 0.17
N PRO A 76 0.30 4.32 -0.86
CA PRO A 76 -0.18 3.66 -2.06
C PRO A 76 0.89 2.81 -2.76
N HIS A 77 2.16 3.23 -2.74
CA HIS A 77 3.24 2.43 -3.33
C HIS A 77 3.56 1.14 -2.56
N LEU A 78 3.19 1.08 -1.28
CA LEU A 78 3.41 -0.08 -0.43
C LEU A 78 2.22 -1.05 -0.46
N GLU A 79 1.00 -0.57 -0.74
CA GLU A 79 -0.24 -1.34 -0.60
C GLU A 79 -0.98 -1.56 -1.94
N TYR A 80 -0.65 -0.83 -3.01
CA TYR A 80 -1.30 -0.99 -4.33
C TYR A 80 -1.13 -2.40 -4.87
N CYS A 81 -2.22 -3.05 -5.26
CA CYS A 81 -2.25 -4.43 -5.78
C CYS A 81 -1.55 -5.45 -4.86
N ILE A 82 -1.56 -5.24 -3.53
CA ILE A 82 -0.88 -6.15 -2.60
C ILE A 82 -1.42 -7.58 -2.61
N GLN A 83 -2.67 -7.78 -3.03
CA GLN A 83 -3.25 -9.12 -3.22
C GLN A 83 -2.56 -9.90 -4.36
N LEU A 84 -1.98 -9.19 -5.34
CA LEU A 84 -1.29 -9.79 -6.48
C LEU A 84 0.18 -10.09 -6.17
N TRP A 85 0.92 -9.11 -5.64
CA TRP A 85 2.37 -9.25 -5.41
C TRP A 85 2.77 -9.35 -3.94
N GLY A 86 1.81 -9.50 -3.03
CA GLY A 86 2.01 -9.48 -1.59
C GLY A 86 3.26 -10.24 -1.15
N PRO A 87 4.14 -9.63 -0.32
CA PRO A 87 5.38 -10.27 0.10
C PRO A 87 5.13 -11.66 0.70
N GLN A 88 5.74 -12.70 0.14
CA GLN A 88 5.63 -14.07 0.67
C GLN A 88 6.66 -14.33 1.76
N TYR A 89 7.82 -13.66 1.68
CA TYR A 89 8.90 -13.82 2.63
C TYR A 89 8.88 -12.71 3.68
N ARG A 90 9.14 -13.08 4.93
CA ARG A 90 9.26 -12.14 6.05
C ARG A 90 10.26 -11.01 5.79
N LYS A 91 11.39 -11.32 5.14
CA LYS A 91 12.43 -10.32 4.78
C LYS A 91 11.87 -9.18 3.90
N ASP A 92 10.95 -9.50 3.00
CA ASP A 92 10.37 -8.55 2.06
C ASP A 92 9.29 -7.73 2.75
N MET A 93 8.49 -8.36 3.62
CA MET A 93 7.55 -7.66 4.48
C MET A 93 8.28 -6.66 5.40
N GLU A 94 9.39 -7.08 6.02
CA GLU A 94 10.22 -6.21 6.86
C GLU A 94 10.83 -5.05 6.07
N LEU A 95 11.19 -5.26 4.80
CA LEU A 95 11.68 -4.20 3.93
C LEU A 95 10.63 -3.10 3.73
N LEU A 96 9.36 -3.47 3.49
CA LEU A 96 8.27 -2.51 3.38
C LEU A 96 7.97 -1.84 4.73
N GLU A 97 7.95 -2.60 5.82
CA GLU A 97 7.67 -2.11 7.18
C GLU A 97 8.69 -1.06 7.63
N ARG A 98 9.96 -1.18 7.19
CA ARG A 98 11.01 -0.18 7.44
C ARG A 98 10.65 1.20 6.89
N VAL A 99 9.91 1.28 5.78
CA VAL A 99 9.46 2.56 5.21
C VAL A 99 8.46 3.23 6.16
N GLN A 100 7.48 2.47 6.66
CA GLN A 100 6.50 2.97 7.63
C GLN A 100 7.19 3.41 8.94
N ARG A 101 8.11 2.60 9.47
CA ARG A 101 8.95 2.96 10.64
C ARG A 101 9.69 4.27 10.46
N ARG A 102 10.30 4.47 9.29
CA ARG A 102 11.05 5.69 8.98
C ARG A 102 10.14 6.91 8.90
N ALA A 103 8.95 6.77 8.32
CA ALA A 103 7.99 7.86 8.25
C ALA A 103 7.52 8.30 9.64
N MET A 104 7.21 7.35 10.54
CA MET A 104 6.77 7.67 11.90
C MET A 104 7.87 8.33 12.74
N LYS A 105 9.14 7.90 12.56
CA LYS A 105 10.29 8.53 13.21
C LYS A 105 10.52 10.00 12.83
N MET A 106 9.91 10.47 11.74
CA MET A 106 10.02 11.86 11.31
C MET A 106 9.04 12.78 12.04
N ILE A 107 8.05 12.22 12.74
CA ILE A 107 7.05 13.00 13.47
C ILE A 107 7.67 13.41 14.81
N GLN A 108 7.56 14.71 15.13
CA GLN A 108 8.06 15.28 16.36
C GLN A 108 7.42 14.61 17.58
N GLY A 109 8.25 14.21 18.55
CA GLY A 109 7.81 13.49 19.75
C GLY A 109 7.76 11.96 19.57
N LEU A 110 7.91 11.46 18.34
CA LEU A 110 7.94 10.03 18.02
C LEU A 110 9.34 9.52 17.68
N GLU A 111 10.42 10.24 17.99
CA GLU A 111 11.77 9.83 17.62
C GLU A 111 12.21 8.58 18.39
N HIS A 112 11.91 8.53 19.68
CA HIS A 112 12.42 7.52 20.63
C HIS A 112 11.49 6.34 20.93
N PRO A 113 10.14 6.49 20.98
CA PRO A 113 9.26 5.37 21.31
C PRO A 113 9.51 4.15 20.44
N CYS A 114 9.22 2.96 20.95
CA CYS A 114 9.36 1.75 20.14
C CYS A 114 8.32 1.76 19.00
N TYR A 115 8.49 0.88 18.01
CA TYR A 115 7.63 0.90 16.83
C TYR A 115 6.15 0.68 17.17
N GLU A 116 5.86 -0.27 18.05
CA GLU A 116 4.50 -0.59 18.48
C GLU A 116 3.83 0.57 19.23
N ASP A 117 4.59 1.33 20.02
CA ASP A 117 4.08 2.51 20.72
C ASP A 117 3.69 3.62 19.74
N ARG A 118 4.53 3.88 18.73
CA ARG A 118 4.20 4.85 17.67
C ARG A 118 2.93 4.46 16.93
N LEU A 119 2.75 3.18 16.62
CA LEU A 119 1.54 2.66 15.97
C LEU A 119 0.31 2.94 16.82
N ARG A 120 0.37 2.63 18.13
CA ARG A 120 -0.72 2.86 19.06
C ARG A 120 -1.07 4.34 19.19
N GLU A 121 -0.08 5.21 19.35
CA GLU A 121 -0.27 6.65 19.51
C GLU A 121 -0.86 7.31 18.25
N LEU A 122 -0.43 6.84 17.07
CA LEU A 122 -0.94 7.32 15.80
C LEU A 122 -2.26 6.66 15.39
N GLY A 123 -2.72 5.62 16.10
CA GLY A 123 -3.91 4.84 15.74
C GLY A 123 -3.75 4.08 14.42
N LEU A 124 -2.53 3.64 14.11
CA LEU A 124 -2.19 2.98 12.84
C LEU A 124 -1.92 1.48 13.05
N PHE A 125 -2.28 0.67 12.06
CA PHE A 125 -1.82 -0.72 11.96
C PHE A 125 -0.48 -0.85 11.24
N SER A 126 0.28 -1.91 11.55
CA SER A 126 1.42 -2.37 10.74
C SER A 126 0.99 -2.68 9.31
N LEU A 127 1.91 -2.60 8.35
CA LEU A 127 1.57 -2.95 6.96
C LEU A 127 1.21 -4.43 6.85
N GLU A 128 1.86 -5.29 7.63
CA GLU A 128 1.58 -6.71 7.67
C GLU A 128 0.13 -6.99 8.11
N LYS A 129 -0.33 -6.30 9.16
CA LYS A 129 -1.72 -6.43 9.62
C LYS A 129 -2.70 -5.92 8.57
N ARG A 130 -2.40 -4.80 7.89
CA ARG A 130 -3.26 -4.28 6.80
C ARG A 130 -3.31 -5.22 5.62
N LYS A 131 -2.17 -5.79 5.21
CA LYS A 131 -2.11 -6.82 4.15
C LYS A 131 -3.02 -7.99 4.51
N LEU A 132 -2.92 -8.51 5.74
CA LEU A 132 -3.78 -9.61 6.18
C LEU A 132 -5.27 -9.25 6.09
N GLN A 133 -5.65 -8.01 6.43
CA GLN A 133 -7.02 -7.54 6.27
C GLN A 133 -7.47 -7.51 4.79
N GLU A 134 -6.61 -7.05 3.88
CA GLU A 134 -6.90 -7.02 2.45
C GLU A 134 -6.97 -8.44 1.85
N ASP A 135 -6.11 -9.35 2.28
CA ASP A 135 -6.12 -10.75 1.86
C ASP A 135 -7.41 -11.45 2.31
N LEU A 136 -7.83 -11.24 3.57
CA LEU A 136 -9.08 -11.78 4.10
C LEU A 136 -10.31 -11.22 3.36
N LYS A 137 -10.29 -9.93 3.04
CA LYS A 137 -11.36 -9.29 2.26
C LYS A 137 -11.46 -9.87 0.85
N ALA A 138 -10.33 -10.09 0.19
CA ALA A 138 -10.27 -10.70 -1.13
C ALA A 138 -10.81 -12.14 -1.12
N ALA A 139 -10.38 -12.94 -0.13
CA ALA A 139 -10.84 -14.32 0.04
C ALA A 139 -12.35 -14.39 0.32
N PHE A 140 -12.88 -13.48 1.14
CA PHE A 140 -14.31 -13.42 1.39
C PHE A 140 -15.10 -13.07 0.12
N GLN A 141 -14.62 -12.10 -0.66
CA GLN A 141 -15.25 -11.71 -1.92
C GLN A 141 -15.21 -12.83 -2.97
N SER A 142 -14.12 -13.60 -3.04
CA SER A 142 -14.05 -14.74 -3.95
C SER A 142 -15.02 -15.86 -3.56
N LEU A 143 -15.24 -16.08 -2.26
CA LEU A 143 -16.19 -17.07 -1.75
C LEU A 143 -17.65 -16.66 -1.91
N LYS A 144 -17.97 -15.37 -1.74
CA LYS A 144 -19.35 -14.86 -1.85
C LYS A 144 -19.76 -14.46 -3.27
N GLY A 145 -18.84 -14.46 -4.23
CA GLY A 145 -19.05 -13.83 -5.54
C GLY A 145 -19.13 -12.30 -5.44
N PRO A 146 -19.26 -11.58 -6.57
CA PRO A 146 -19.41 -10.13 -6.56
C PRO A 146 -20.72 -9.76 -5.85
N THR A 147 -20.61 -9.45 -4.57
CA THR A 147 -21.70 -8.90 -3.77
C THR A 147 -22.04 -7.55 -4.40
N GLY A 148 -23.27 -7.42 -4.90
CA GLY A 148 -23.76 -6.15 -5.45
C GLY A 148 -23.47 -5.04 -4.44
N LYS A 149 -22.81 -3.97 -4.92
CA LYS A 149 -22.46 -2.78 -4.13
C LYS A 149 -23.70 -2.27 -3.38
N LEU A 150 -23.81 -2.55 -2.09
CA LEU A 150 -24.60 -1.75 -1.17
C LEU A 150 -24.04 -2.02 0.23
N GLU A 151 -23.11 -1.17 0.66
CA GLU A 151 -22.73 -0.91 2.07
C GLU A 151 -21.48 -0.03 2.06
N ARG A 152 -21.63 1.21 1.57
CA ARG A 152 -20.70 2.31 1.88
C ARG A 152 -21.38 3.49 2.57
N ASP A 153 -22.63 3.31 3.02
CA ASP A 153 -23.42 4.41 3.59
C ASP A 153 -23.57 4.33 5.13
N CYS A 154 -23.01 3.32 5.79
CA CYS A 154 -23.18 3.15 7.25
C CYS A 154 -22.02 3.68 8.13
N LEU A 155 -21.01 4.38 7.59
CA LEU A 155 -19.94 4.98 8.40
C LEU A 155 -19.83 6.52 8.32
N GLN A 156 -20.85 7.19 7.79
CA GLN A 156 -21.01 8.65 7.89
C GLN A 156 -22.33 8.98 8.59
N GLY A 157 -22.39 8.61 9.87
CA GLY A 157 -23.48 8.98 10.77
C GLY A 157 -22.94 9.75 11.98
N HIS A 158 -23.10 11.08 11.91
CA HIS A 158 -23.15 12.05 13.01
C HIS A 158 -21.85 12.52 13.69
N GLY A 159 -21.54 13.79 13.44
CA GLY A 159 -20.65 14.60 14.26
C GLY A 159 -20.46 16.02 13.76
N VAL A 160 -21.52 16.83 13.58
CA VAL A 160 -21.36 18.29 13.61
C VAL A 160 -22.53 18.95 14.34
N ILE A 161 -22.14 19.71 15.35
CA ILE A 161 -22.90 20.57 16.25
C ILE A 161 -23.25 21.88 15.52
N GLY A 162 -24.50 22.31 15.67
CA GLY A 162 -25.01 23.69 15.72
C GLY A 162 -24.37 24.80 14.87
N GLN A 163 -25.21 25.46 14.05
CA GLN A 163 -25.22 26.91 13.94
C GLN A 163 -26.65 27.41 13.69
N GLY A 164 -27.08 28.34 14.55
CA GLY A 164 -28.39 28.98 14.53
C GLY A 164 -28.53 29.99 13.40
N ARG A 165 -29.78 30.14 12.97
CA ARG A 165 -30.26 31.09 11.95
C ARG A 165 -29.99 32.53 12.37
N MET A 166 -29.42 33.32 11.45
CA MET A 166 -29.79 34.73 11.29
C MET A 166 -30.35 34.89 9.86
N ALA A 167 -31.64 35.16 9.75
CA ALA A 167 -32.26 35.67 8.54
C ALA A 167 -32.76 37.07 8.86
N LEU A 168 -32.24 38.05 8.13
CA LEU A 168 -32.68 39.43 8.08
C LEU A 168 -34.02 39.51 7.35
N SER A 169 -34.98 40.23 7.92
CA SER A 169 -35.98 41.03 7.23
C SER A 169 -36.45 42.12 8.20
#